data_AF-A0A1F6BY21-F1
#
_entry.id   AF-A0A1F6BY21-F1
#
_cell.length_a   1.000
_cell.length_b   1.000
_cell.length_c   1.000
_cell.angle_alpha   90.00
_cell.angle_beta   90.00
_cell.angle_gamma   90.00
#
_symmetry.space_group_name_H-M   'P 1'
#
loop_
_entity.id
_entity.type
_entity.pdbx_description
1 polymer ?
#
loop_
_entity_poly.entity_id
_entity_poly.type
_entity_poly.pdbx_seq_one_letter_code
_entity_poly.pdbx_strand_id
1 'polypeptide(L)'
;MKAKNISTKPRVTKTTSARIATPSLVIKQHEQAILVVLAYLIGFITAFIAFKLAEDNSWSPIVEAERSQYEMMSNLEVLVKGGNLYAARNGIEHALSVYADREEEEDGFHYSVLVASVSPDNRFVHYCVQPTATSDTCTNFIYSSEEDVIYRVKNGEEQMSVLADLTTDSGWMEDGKLSLPGHQSVSADTPWKMVAH
;
A
#
# COMPACT_ATOMS: atom_id res chain seq x y z
N MET A 1 75.74 35.32 -60.83
CA MET A 1 75.00 34.29 -61.59
C MET A 1 73.88 33.74 -60.71
N LYS A 2 72.67 33.61 -61.28
CA LYS A 2 71.43 33.18 -60.62
C LYS A 2 71.34 31.64 -60.55
N ALA A 3 70.83 31.10 -59.44
CA ALA A 3 70.09 29.83 -59.37
C ALA A 3 69.27 29.86 -58.06
N LYS A 4 68.01 30.29 -58.06
CA LYS A 4 66.75 29.61 -58.46
C LYS A 4 66.37 28.45 -57.52
N ASN A 5 65.69 28.83 -56.45
CA ASN A 5 64.87 27.99 -55.55
C ASN A 5 63.71 27.35 -56.30
N ILE A 6 63.45 26.05 -56.05
CA ILE A 6 62.14 25.42 -56.30
C ILE A 6 61.82 24.35 -55.24
N SER A 7 60.64 24.55 -54.64
CA SER A 7 59.62 23.58 -54.18
C SER A 7 59.86 22.71 -52.94
N THR A 8 59.05 22.99 -51.92
CA THR A 8 58.09 22.02 -51.36
C THR A 8 56.86 22.77 -50.83
N LYS A 9 55.67 22.32 -51.19
CA LYS A 9 54.34 22.66 -50.62
C LYS A 9 53.80 21.39 -49.94
N PRO A 10 52.64 21.37 -49.24
CA PRO A 10 51.85 22.41 -48.55
C PRO A 10 51.43 21.96 -47.12
N ARG A 11 50.66 22.79 -46.39
CA ARG A 11 49.30 22.48 -45.85
C ARG A 11 49.00 23.13 -44.48
N VAL A 12 48.10 24.13 -44.51
CA VAL A 12 46.93 24.39 -43.63
C VAL A 12 47.17 24.35 -42.11
N THR A 13 46.91 25.41 -41.33
CA THR A 13 45.56 25.74 -40.85
C THR A 13 45.50 27.17 -40.30
N LYS A 14 44.39 27.87 -40.56
CA LYS A 14 44.01 29.12 -39.89
C LYS A 14 43.60 28.80 -38.46
N THR A 15 44.11 29.55 -37.48
CA THR A 15 43.53 29.57 -36.13
C THR A 15 43.27 31.02 -35.75
N THR A 16 42.00 31.40 -35.95
CA THR A 16 41.41 32.63 -35.45
C THR A 16 41.45 32.60 -33.92
N SER A 17 42.21 33.53 -33.31
CA SER A 17 42.18 33.75 -31.86
C SER A 17 40.81 34.30 -31.47
N ALA A 18 39.91 33.42 -31.04
CA ALA A 18 38.64 33.81 -30.44
C ALA A 18 38.93 34.55 -29.12
N ARG A 19 38.52 35.82 -29.04
CA ARG A 19 38.32 36.50 -27.76
C ARG A 19 37.36 35.65 -26.94
N ILE A 20 37.80 35.22 -25.76
CA ILE A 20 36.91 34.70 -24.73
C ILE A 20 36.03 35.88 -24.31
N ALA A 21 34.80 35.89 -24.80
CA ALA A 21 33.76 36.72 -24.23
C ALA A 21 33.42 36.14 -22.86
N THR A 22 33.79 36.85 -21.80
CA THR A 22 33.12 36.71 -20.50
C THR A 22 31.62 36.80 -20.74
N PRO A 23 30.79 35.84 -20.29
CA PRO A 23 29.36 36.05 -20.25
C PRO A 23 29.09 37.17 -19.25
N SER A 24 28.80 38.36 -19.76
CA SER A 24 28.11 39.38 -18.99
C SER A 24 26.82 38.76 -18.52
N LEU A 25 26.69 38.58 -17.21
CA LEU A 25 25.50 38.10 -16.52
C LEU A 25 24.40 39.15 -16.71
N VAL A 26 23.72 39.12 -17.85
CA VAL A 26 22.54 39.94 -18.13
C VAL A 26 21.35 39.24 -17.49
N ILE A 27 21.19 39.39 -16.18
CA ILE A 27 19.88 39.25 -15.54
C ILE A 27 19.84 40.23 -14.36
N LYS A 28 19.55 41.50 -14.63
CA LYS A 28 19.30 42.50 -13.58
C LYS A 28 18.03 43.32 -13.82
N GLN A 29 17.11 42.82 -14.64
CA GLN A 29 15.86 43.53 -14.96
C GLN A 29 14.57 42.79 -14.57
N HIS A 30 14.65 41.52 -14.15
CA HIS A 30 13.47 40.76 -13.74
C HIS A 30 13.55 40.21 -12.31
N GLU A 31 14.62 40.49 -11.57
CA GLU A 31 14.79 40.00 -10.20
C GLU A 31 13.66 40.48 -9.28
N GLN A 32 13.26 41.75 -9.41
CA GLN A 32 12.12 42.29 -8.66
C GLN A 32 10.77 41.71 -9.12
N ALA A 33 10.59 41.48 -10.43
CA ALA A 33 9.36 40.89 -10.96
C ALA A 33 9.19 39.43 -10.51
N ILE A 34 10.27 38.66 -10.50
CA ILE A 34 10.29 37.27 -10.03
C ILE A 34 9.94 37.23 -8.53
N LEU A 35 10.52 38.11 -7.72
CA LEU A 35 10.21 38.17 -6.29
C LEU A 35 8.74 38.55 -6.03
N VAL A 36 8.18 39.47 -6.81
CA VAL A 36 6.75 39.85 -6.71
C VAL A 36 5.84 38.68 -7.10
N VAL A 37 6.16 37.96 -8.18
CA VAL A 37 5.41 36.76 -8.59
C VAL A 37 5.51 35.66 -7.54
N LEU A 38 6.70 35.44 -6.96
CA LEU A 38 6.92 34.43 -5.94
C LEU A 38 6.15 34.75 -4.66
N ALA A 39 6.15 36.02 -4.22
CA ALA A 39 5.36 36.46 -3.09
C ALA A 39 3.86 36.28 -3.32
N TYR A 40 3.39 36.52 -4.56
CA TYR A 40 1.99 36.31 -4.93
C TYR A 40 1.63 34.81 -4.91
N LEU A 41 2.51 33.93 -5.40
CA LEU A 41 2.30 32.48 -5.37
C LEU A 41 2.31 31.92 -3.95
N ILE A 42 3.24 32.36 -3.11
CA ILE A 42 3.28 31.96 -1.69
C ILE A 42 1.99 32.42 -1.00
N GLY A 43 1.62 33.69 -1.17
CA GLY A 43 0.39 34.27 -0.62
C GLY A 43 -0.87 33.52 -1.08
N PHE A 44 -0.96 33.21 -2.37
CA PHE A 44 -2.07 32.47 -2.96
C PHE A 44 -2.18 31.04 -2.42
N ILE A 45 -1.06 30.30 -2.31
CA ILE A 45 -1.03 28.95 -1.75
C ILE A 45 -1.40 28.99 -0.25
N THR A 46 -0.87 29.94 0.52
CA THR A 46 -1.24 30.08 1.94
C THR A 46 -2.72 30.44 2.12
N ALA A 47 -3.29 31.29 1.27
CA ALA A 47 -4.71 31.61 1.30
C ALA A 47 -5.57 30.40 0.93
N PHE A 48 -5.13 29.59 -0.04
CA PHE A 48 -5.84 28.39 -0.46
C PHE A 48 -5.85 27.31 0.65
N ILE A 49 -4.72 27.11 1.35
CA ILE A 49 -4.63 26.23 2.51
C ILE A 49 -5.51 26.75 3.65
N ALA A 50 -5.44 28.05 3.97
CA ALA A 50 -6.26 28.65 5.02
C ALA A 50 -7.77 28.57 4.72
N PHE A 51 -8.18 28.76 3.45
CA PHE A 51 -9.57 28.61 3.03
C PHE A 51 -10.02 27.15 3.08
N LYS A 52 -9.14 26.21 2.69
CA LYS A 52 -9.42 24.77 2.79
C LYS A 52 -9.47 24.24 4.22
N LEU A 53 -8.78 24.89 5.18
CA LEU A 53 -8.82 24.65 6.63
C LEU A 53 -9.97 25.39 7.34
N ALA A 54 -10.68 26.27 6.63
CA ALA A 54 -11.79 27.05 7.18
C ALA A 54 -13.17 26.46 6.80
N GLU A 55 -13.23 25.49 5.87
CA GLU A 55 -14.46 24.70 5.60
C GLU A 55 -14.69 23.64 6.70
N ASP A 56 -13.64 23.27 7.42
CA ASP A 56 -13.52 22.31 8.51
C ASP A 56 -13.26 23.07 9.83
N ASN A 57 -14.30 23.70 10.33
CA ASN A 57 -14.29 24.40 11.62
C ASN A 57 -13.90 23.48 12.80
N SER A 58 -12.62 23.41 13.14
CA SER A 58 -12.14 23.26 14.51
C SER A 58 -10.74 23.87 14.68
N TRP A 59 -10.68 25.18 14.88
CA TRP A 59 -9.45 25.86 15.27
C TRP A 59 -9.20 25.60 16.77
N SER A 60 -8.09 24.94 17.10
CA SER A 60 -7.50 24.99 18.44
C SER A 60 -6.08 25.55 18.32
N PRO A 61 -5.66 26.43 19.25
CA PRO A 61 -4.38 27.11 19.16
C PRO A 61 -3.24 26.12 19.37
N ILE A 62 -2.18 26.30 18.59
CA ILE A 62 -0.91 25.59 18.70
C ILE A 62 -0.30 25.95 20.07
N VAL A 63 -0.65 25.18 21.08
CA VAL A 63 0.25 24.89 22.19
C VAL A 63 0.93 23.60 21.78
N GLU A 64 2.24 23.63 21.77
CA GLU A 64 3.17 22.52 21.65
C GLU A 64 2.91 21.55 22.81
N ALA A 65 1.79 20.83 22.72
CA ALA A 65 1.48 19.70 23.55
C ALA A 65 2.30 18.55 22.99
N GLU A 66 3.27 18.13 23.81
CA GLU A 66 4.04 16.91 23.69
C GLU A 66 3.33 15.92 22.78
N ARG A 67 3.93 15.70 21.61
CA ARG A 67 3.60 14.58 20.74
C ARG A 67 3.84 13.35 21.58
N SER A 68 2.82 12.91 22.31
CA SER A 68 2.77 11.59 22.90
C SER A 68 2.88 10.67 21.71
N GLN A 69 4.10 10.21 21.45
CA GLN A 69 4.37 8.97 20.76
C GLN A 69 3.73 7.87 21.61
N TYR A 70 2.41 7.77 21.55
CA TYR A 70 1.84 6.45 21.49
C TYR A 70 2.33 5.94 20.14
N GLU A 71 3.38 5.11 20.15
CA GLU A 71 3.46 4.03 19.20
C GLU A 71 2.09 3.36 19.26
N MET A 72 1.16 3.79 18.40
CA MET A 72 0.01 2.98 18.07
C MET A 72 0.66 1.79 17.38
N MET A 73 0.95 0.74 18.16
CA MET A 73 1.09 -0.59 17.62
C MET A 73 -0.17 -0.76 16.76
N SER A 74 -0.03 -0.59 15.46
CA SER A 74 -1.19 -0.78 14.61
C SER A 74 -1.45 -2.25 14.56
N ASN A 75 -2.39 -2.64 15.41
CA ASN A 75 -2.98 -3.95 15.37
C ASN A 75 -3.66 -4.13 14.02
N LEU A 76 -3.68 -5.38 13.59
CA LEU A 76 -4.44 -5.78 12.43
C LEU A 76 -5.89 -5.90 12.89
N GLU A 77 -6.81 -5.30 12.15
CA GLU A 77 -8.23 -5.27 12.50
C GLU A 77 -9.07 -5.83 11.35
N VAL A 78 -10.23 -6.40 11.66
CA VAL A 78 -11.21 -6.85 10.68
C VAL A 78 -12.38 -5.89 10.70
N LEU A 79 -12.78 -5.43 9.52
CA LEU A 79 -13.89 -4.48 9.34
C LEU A 79 -14.92 -5.06 8.37
N VAL A 80 -16.21 -4.81 8.65
CA VAL A 80 -17.31 -5.11 7.74
C VAL A 80 -17.99 -3.81 7.33
N LYS A 81 -17.99 -3.50 6.04
CA LYS A 81 -18.56 -2.25 5.50
C LYS A 81 -19.43 -2.53 4.29
N GLY A 82 -20.72 -2.23 4.39
CA GLY A 82 -21.67 -2.49 3.32
C GLY A 82 -21.75 -3.97 2.94
N GLY A 83 -21.55 -4.88 3.89
CA GLY A 83 -21.47 -6.33 3.66
C GLY A 83 -20.07 -6.83 3.27
N ASN A 84 -19.21 -5.99 2.72
CA ASN A 84 -17.85 -6.38 2.33
C ASN A 84 -16.93 -6.55 3.55
N LEU A 85 -15.99 -7.48 3.44
CA LEU A 85 -14.99 -7.80 4.45
C LEU A 85 -13.66 -7.13 4.12
N TYR A 86 -13.06 -6.46 5.10
CA TYR A 86 -11.77 -5.80 4.99
C TYR A 86 -10.85 -6.19 6.15
N ALA A 87 -9.55 -6.16 5.90
CA ALA A 87 -8.52 -6.03 6.92
C ALA A 87 -8.03 -4.59 6.96
N ALA A 88 -7.74 -4.05 8.14
CA ALA A 88 -7.16 -2.72 8.29
C ALA A 88 -5.89 -2.77 9.13
N ARG A 89 -4.87 -2.04 8.68
CA ARG A 89 -3.63 -1.82 9.42
C ARG A 89 -3.10 -0.42 9.11
N ASN A 90 -2.80 0.35 10.14
CA ASN A 90 -2.29 1.72 10.10
C ASN A 90 -3.25 2.66 9.35
N GLY A 91 -4.56 2.42 9.46
CA GLY A 91 -5.58 3.16 8.71
C GLY A 91 -5.63 2.83 7.21
N ILE A 92 -4.81 1.89 6.72
CA ILE A 92 -4.89 1.36 5.36
C ILE A 92 -5.82 0.15 5.40
N GLU A 93 -6.82 0.15 4.52
CA GLU A 93 -7.82 -0.91 4.41
C GLU A 93 -7.58 -1.73 3.15
N HIS A 94 -7.57 -3.05 3.30
CA HIS A 94 -7.49 -4.03 2.23
C HIS A 94 -8.79 -4.83 2.17
N ALA A 95 -9.40 -4.89 0.98
CA ALA A 95 -10.58 -5.72 0.77
C ALA A 95 -10.18 -7.21 0.76
N LEU A 96 -10.80 -8.01 1.62
CA LEU A 96 -10.57 -9.45 1.70
C LEU A 96 -11.58 -10.22 0.86
N SER A 97 -12.86 -9.82 0.94
CA SER A 97 -13.94 -10.43 0.17
C SER A 97 -15.13 -9.48 0.05
N VAL A 98 -15.81 -9.51 -1.09
CA VAL A 98 -16.92 -8.63 -1.45
C VAL A 98 -18.23 -9.39 -1.36
N TYR A 99 -19.24 -8.80 -0.73
CA TYR A 99 -20.57 -9.38 -0.69
C TYR A 99 -21.15 -9.44 -2.10
N ALA A 100 -21.64 -10.62 -2.50
CA ALA A 100 -22.36 -10.81 -3.74
C ALA A 100 -23.37 -11.97 -3.62
N ASP A 101 -24.60 -11.74 -4.05
CA ASP A 101 -25.61 -12.79 -4.21
C ASP A 101 -25.45 -13.39 -5.61
N ARG A 102 -24.71 -14.50 -5.68
CA ARG A 102 -24.31 -15.19 -6.92
C ARG A 102 -24.54 -16.68 -6.79
N GLU A 103 -24.75 -17.34 -7.93
CA GLU A 103 -24.89 -18.81 -8.00
C GLU A 103 -23.54 -19.52 -8.17
N GLU A 104 -22.51 -18.82 -8.67
CA GLU A 104 -21.19 -19.37 -8.91
C GLU A 104 -20.22 -19.02 -7.77
N GLU A 105 -19.40 -20.01 -7.37
CA GLU A 105 -18.35 -19.82 -6.39
C GLU A 105 -17.12 -19.16 -7.04
N GLU A 106 -16.69 -18.02 -6.50
CA GLU A 106 -15.54 -17.28 -6.99
C GLU A 106 -14.75 -16.72 -5.80
N ASP A 107 -13.42 -16.85 -5.83
CA ASP A 107 -12.56 -16.28 -4.81
C ASP A 107 -12.72 -14.75 -4.73
N GLY A 108 -12.67 -14.20 -3.52
CA GLY A 108 -12.85 -12.77 -3.30
C GLY A 108 -14.31 -12.32 -3.27
N PHE A 109 -15.26 -13.23 -3.45
CA PHE A 109 -16.69 -12.98 -3.23
C PHE A 109 -17.24 -13.85 -2.10
N HIS A 110 -18.33 -13.40 -1.48
CA HIS A 110 -19.07 -14.19 -0.50
C HIS A 110 -20.55 -13.82 -0.48
N TYR A 111 -21.38 -14.79 -0.10
CA TYR A 111 -22.75 -14.54 0.33
C TYR A 111 -22.80 -14.14 1.81
N SER A 112 -22.04 -14.85 2.66
CA SER A 112 -21.98 -14.59 4.10
C SER A 112 -20.56 -14.83 4.64
N VAL A 113 -20.15 -14.06 5.65
CA VAL A 113 -18.91 -14.28 6.42
C VAL A 113 -19.30 -14.93 7.74
N LEU A 114 -18.88 -16.18 7.96
CA LEU A 114 -19.22 -16.92 9.19
C LEU A 114 -18.17 -16.73 10.28
N VAL A 115 -16.90 -16.61 9.88
CA VAL A 115 -15.78 -16.38 10.78
C VAL A 115 -14.87 -15.33 10.18
N ALA A 116 -14.40 -14.38 10.99
CA ALA A 116 -13.24 -13.57 10.68
C ALA A 116 -12.53 -13.21 11.99
N SER A 117 -11.25 -13.55 12.09
CA SER A 117 -10.47 -13.38 13.32
C SER A 117 -8.99 -13.12 13.03
N VAL A 118 -8.39 -12.28 13.87
CA VAL A 118 -6.97 -11.89 13.77
C VAL A 118 -6.12 -12.86 14.59
N SER A 119 -4.96 -13.26 14.05
CA SER A 119 -4.01 -14.11 14.77
C SER A 119 -3.44 -13.41 16.02
N PRO A 120 -2.99 -14.15 17.05
CA PRO A 120 -2.48 -13.57 18.30
C PRO A 120 -1.28 -12.61 18.10
N ASP A 121 -0.52 -12.81 17.03
CA ASP A 121 0.65 -12.00 16.68
C ASP A 121 0.34 -10.82 15.73
N ASN A 122 -0.94 -10.58 15.40
CA ASN A 122 -1.40 -9.53 14.47
C ASN A 122 -0.82 -9.64 13.05
N ARG A 123 -0.41 -10.83 12.62
CA ARG A 123 0.17 -11.03 11.27
C ARG A 123 -0.86 -11.49 10.26
N PHE A 124 -1.85 -12.25 10.70
CA PHE A 124 -2.81 -12.92 9.82
C PHE A 124 -4.26 -12.62 10.18
N VAL A 125 -5.14 -12.68 9.19
CA VAL A 125 -6.59 -12.79 9.39
C VAL A 125 -7.05 -14.11 8.83
N HIS A 126 -7.61 -14.97 9.68
CA HIS A 126 -8.40 -16.11 9.23
C HIS A 126 -9.81 -15.63 8.98
N TYR A 127 -10.36 -15.99 7.83
CA TYR A 127 -11.77 -15.79 7.57
C TYR A 127 -12.34 -16.95 6.78
N CYS A 128 -13.62 -17.16 6.98
CA CYS A 128 -14.36 -18.26 6.40
C CYS A 128 -15.66 -17.71 5.83
N VAL A 129 -15.90 -18.02 4.55
CA VAL A 129 -17.02 -17.47 3.78
C VAL A 129 -17.89 -18.56 3.20
N GLN A 130 -19.19 -18.33 3.26
CA GLN A 130 -20.16 -19.09 2.49
C GLN A 130 -20.21 -18.47 1.08
N PRO A 131 -19.88 -19.22 0.01
CA PRO A 131 -19.73 -18.64 -1.32
C PRO A 131 -21.06 -18.28 -1.98
N THR A 132 -22.14 -19.01 -1.67
CA THR A 132 -23.47 -18.82 -2.26
C THR A 132 -24.57 -18.98 -1.20
N ALA A 133 -25.79 -18.53 -1.49
CA ALA A 133 -26.93 -18.63 -0.57
C ALA A 133 -27.32 -20.08 -0.20
N THR A 134 -26.98 -21.04 -1.05
CA THR A 134 -27.33 -22.47 -0.88
C THR A 134 -26.18 -23.31 -0.35
N SER A 135 -24.96 -22.77 -0.26
CA SER A 135 -23.82 -23.52 0.27
C SER A 135 -24.00 -23.77 1.76
N ASP A 136 -23.86 -25.02 2.18
CA ASP A 136 -23.83 -25.46 3.58
C ASP A 136 -22.40 -25.51 4.13
N THR A 137 -21.43 -25.10 3.32
CA THR A 137 -20.02 -25.08 3.68
C THR A 137 -19.47 -23.67 3.75
N CYS A 138 -18.36 -23.57 4.46
CA CYS A 138 -17.61 -22.37 4.70
C CYS A 138 -16.19 -22.59 4.23
N THR A 139 -15.79 -21.86 3.19
CA THR A 139 -14.50 -21.96 2.55
C THR A 139 -13.49 -21.08 3.28
N ASN A 140 -12.34 -21.65 3.65
CA ASN A 140 -11.37 -21.01 4.54
C ASN A 140 -10.24 -20.31 3.78
N PHE A 141 -9.90 -19.11 4.26
CA PHE A 141 -8.84 -18.26 3.72
C PHE A 141 -8.00 -17.65 4.85
N ILE A 142 -6.76 -17.33 4.53
CA ILE A 142 -5.86 -16.54 5.38
C ILE A 142 -5.38 -15.33 4.59
N TYR A 143 -5.54 -14.13 5.15
CA TYR A 143 -4.83 -12.94 4.71
C TYR A 143 -3.53 -12.77 5.50
N SER A 144 -2.41 -12.53 4.82
CA SER A 144 -1.13 -12.11 5.40
C SER A 144 -0.98 -10.60 5.27
N SER A 145 -0.92 -9.90 6.40
CA SER A 145 -0.73 -8.44 6.41
C SER A 145 0.70 -7.99 6.08
N GLU A 146 1.66 -8.91 6.16
CA GLU A 146 3.06 -8.64 5.83
C GLU A 146 3.30 -8.77 4.32
N GLU A 147 2.73 -9.80 3.71
CA GLU A 147 2.87 -10.05 2.27
C GLU A 147 1.79 -9.35 1.44
N ASP A 148 0.72 -8.88 2.08
CA ASP A 148 -0.51 -8.38 1.45
C ASP A 148 -1.11 -9.40 0.46
N VAL A 149 -1.15 -10.67 0.88
CA VAL A 149 -1.60 -11.81 0.06
C VAL A 149 -2.69 -12.59 0.78
N ILE A 150 -3.68 -13.05 0.02
CA ILE A 150 -4.70 -13.99 0.47
C ILE A 150 -4.31 -15.41 0.01
N TYR A 151 -4.20 -16.32 0.97
CA TYR A 151 -3.98 -17.74 0.73
C TYR A 151 -5.30 -18.50 0.91
N ARG A 152 -5.56 -19.44 -0.01
CA ARG A 152 -6.50 -20.52 0.23
C ARG A 152 -5.94 -21.42 1.33
N VAL A 153 -6.75 -21.73 2.33
CA VAL A 153 -6.37 -22.74 3.34
C VAL A 153 -6.46 -24.12 2.69
N LYS A 154 -5.41 -24.93 2.82
CA LYS A 154 -5.32 -26.23 2.13
C LYS A 154 -4.85 -27.35 3.04
N ASN A 155 -5.32 -28.56 2.76
CA ASN A 155 -4.71 -29.82 3.21
C ASN A 155 -4.15 -30.53 1.98
N GLY A 156 -2.82 -30.52 1.83
CA GLY A 156 -2.19 -30.90 0.57
C GLY A 156 -2.57 -29.93 -0.56
N GLU A 157 -3.19 -30.46 -1.63
CA GLU A 157 -3.63 -29.66 -2.78
C GLU A 157 -5.09 -29.19 -2.67
N GLU A 158 -5.87 -29.80 -1.78
CA GLU A 158 -7.30 -29.55 -1.62
C GLU A 158 -7.55 -28.30 -0.78
N GLN A 159 -8.45 -27.45 -1.26
CA GLN A 159 -8.92 -26.29 -0.49
C GLN A 159 -9.87 -26.74 0.61
N MET A 160 -9.63 -26.24 1.82
CA MET A 160 -10.39 -26.61 3.00
C MET A 160 -11.69 -25.83 3.09
N SER A 161 -12.79 -26.56 3.09
CA SER A 161 -14.10 -26.08 3.51
C SER A 161 -14.60 -26.90 4.71
N VAL A 162 -15.35 -26.25 5.59
CA VAL A 162 -15.96 -26.90 6.77
C VAL A 162 -17.46 -26.66 6.72
N LEU A 163 -18.26 -27.51 7.37
CA LEU A 163 -19.69 -27.25 7.47
C LEU A 163 -19.94 -25.94 8.23
N ALA A 164 -20.92 -25.16 7.78
CA ALA A 164 -21.22 -23.84 8.33
C ALA A 164 -21.54 -23.88 9.83
N ASP A 165 -22.18 -24.95 10.31
CA ASP A 165 -22.54 -25.17 11.71
C ASP A 165 -21.37 -25.58 12.60
N LEU A 166 -20.28 -26.09 12.03
CA LEU A 166 -19.05 -26.48 12.74
C LEU A 166 -18.01 -25.35 12.81
N THR A 167 -18.33 -24.15 12.29
CA THR A 167 -17.40 -23.01 12.29
C THR A 167 -17.02 -22.52 13.69
N THR A 168 -17.83 -22.82 14.70
CA THR A 168 -17.55 -22.47 16.11
C THR A 168 -16.33 -23.18 16.71
N ASP A 169 -15.92 -24.32 16.12
CA ASP A 169 -14.72 -25.05 16.51
C ASP A 169 -13.46 -24.55 15.78
N SER A 170 -13.59 -23.51 14.94
CA SER A 170 -12.49 -22.87 14.23
C SER A 170 -11.92 -21.71 15.04
N GLY A 171 -10.59 -21.62 15.15
CA GLY A 171 -9.98 -20.50 15.85
C GLY A 171 -8.47 -20.56 15.97
N TRP A 172 -7.89 -19.42 16.33
CA TRP A 172 -6.48 -19.31 16.64
C TRP A 172 -6.16 -19.90 18.01
N MET A 173 -5.12 -20.73 18.06
CA MET A 173 -4.57 -21.20 19.32
C MET A 173 -3.56 -20.21 19.90
N GLU A 174 -3.22 -20.37 21.18
CA GLU A 174 -2.22 -19.52 21.85
C GLU A 174 -0.82 -19.59 21.20
N ASP A 175 -0.48 -20.70 20.57
CA ASP A 175 0.80 -20.88 19.86
C ASP A 175 0.80 -20.26 18.45
N GLY A 176 -0.27 -19.59 18.05
CA GLY A 176 -0.43 -18.91 16.75
C GLY A 176 -0.85 -19.84 15.62
N LYS A 177 -1.04 -21.14 15.84
CA LYS A 177 -1.61 -22.03 14.83
C LYS A 177 -3.11 -21.85 14.68
N LEU A 178 -3.61 -22.13 13.49
CA LEU A 178 -5.04 -22.18 13.22
C LEU A 178 -5.57 -23.59 13.47
N SER A 179 -6.64 -23.71 14.24
CA SER A 179 -7.41 -24.95 14.39
C SER A 179 -8.70 -24.83 13.59
N LEU A 180 -9.03 -25.88 12.84
CA LEU A 180 -10.31 -26.08 12.15
C LEU A 180 -10.88 -27.46 12.58
N PRO A 181 -12.17 -27.74 12.38
CA PRO A 181 -12.73 -29.08 12.60
C PRO A 181 -11.86 -30.22 12.03
N GLY A 182 -11.29 -31.03 12.93
CA GLY A 182 -10.42 -32.18 12.60
C GLY A 182 -9.06 -31.86 11.96
N HIS A 183 -8.68 -30.58 11.87
CA HIS A 183 -7.43 -30.15 11.24
C HIS A 183 -6.71 -29.05 12.04
N GLN A 184 -5.39 -29.00 11.94
CA GLN A 184 -4.59 -27.92 12.52
C GLN A 184 -3.56 -27.44 11.51
N SER A 185 -3.18 -26.17 11.56
CA SER A 185 -2.10 -25.67 10.72
C SER A 185 -0.76 -26.27 11.12
N VAL A 186 0.10 -26.47 10.11
CA VAL A 186 1.45 -27.04 10.29
C VAL A 186 2.30 -26.17 11.22
N SER A 187 2.17 -24.85 11.10
CA SER A 187 2.87 -23.86 11.92
C SER A 187 2.09 -22.54 12.03
N ALA A 188 2.55 -21.67 12.93
CA ALA A 188 2.06 -20.30 13.07
C ALA A 188 2.50 -19.39 11.91
N ASP A 189 3.63 -19.68 11.25
CA ASP A 189 4.15 -18.89 10.12
C ASP A 189 3.49 -19.26 8.78
N THR A 190 2.89 -20.45 8.68
CA THR A 190 2.13 -20.86 7.49
C THR A 190 0.76 -21.41 7.87
N PRO A 191 -0.12 -20.58 8.45
CA PRO A 191 -1.40 -21.03 8.99
C PRO A 191 -2.39 -21.50 7.90
N TRP A 192 -2.11 -21.23 6.62
CA TRP A 192 -2.89 -21.72 5.48
C TRP A 192 -2.58 -23.16 5.06
N LYS A 193 -1.58 -23.81 5.67
CA LYS A 193 -1.25 -25.22 5.41
C LYS A 193 -1.72 -26.07 6.58
N MET A 194 -2.65 -26.98 6.32
CA MET A 194 -3.30 -27.82 7.31
C MET A 194 -2.79 -29.26 7.26
N VAL A 195 -2.88 -29.92 8.41
CA VAL A 195 -2.73 -31.37 8.58
C VAL A 195 -3.88 -31.88 9.43
N ALA A 196 -4.30 -33.12 9.19
CA ALA A 196 -5.27 -33.79 10.06
C ALA A 196 -4.65 -33.99 11.45
N HIS A 197 -5.44 -33.82 12.51
CA HIS A 197 -5.01 -34.06 13.89
C HIS A 197 -5.78 -35.21 14.54
#